data_AF-A0ABD0NS98-F1
#
_entry.id   AF-A0ABD0NS98-F1
#
_cell.length_a   1.000
_cell.length_b   1.000
_cell.length_c   1.000
_cell.angle_alpha   90.00
_cell.angle_beta   90.00
_cell.angle_gamma   90.00
#
_symmetry.space_group_name_H-M   'P 1'
#
loop_
_entity.id
_entity.type
_entity.pdbx_description
1 polymer ?
#
loop_
_entity_poly.entity_id
_entity_poly.type
_entity_poly.pdbx_seq_one_letter_code
_entity_poly.pdbx_strand_id
1 'polypeptide(L)' 'DTAAVGGVFDISNADRLGFSEVELVQMVVDGVKLLVDMEKCLEAGQSIDDLMPEQ' A
#
# COMPACT_ATOMS: atom_id res chain seq x y z
N ASP A 1 3.28 12.11 14.69
CA ASP A 1 3.29 12.85 13.42
C ASP A 1 4.69 13.31 13.07
N THR A 2 5.47 12.40 12.50
CA THR A 2 6.72 12.74 11.83
C THR A 2 6.44 12.78 10.34
N ALA A 3 6.91 13.81 9.64
CA ALA A 3 6.84 13.83 8.19
C ALA A 3 7.60 12.63 7.61
N ALA A 4 7.15 12.13 6.46
CA ALA A 4 7.93 11.18 5.69
C ALA A 4 9.26 11.84 5.29
N VAL A 5 10.37 11.23 5.67
CA VAL A 5 11.71 11.71 5.33
C VAL A 5 12.27 10.81 4.24
N GLY A 6 12.68 11.41 3.12
CA GLY A 6 13.34 10.67 2.03
C GLY A 6 12.47 9.61 1.36
N GLY A 7 11.14 9.81 1.29
CA GLY A 7 10.22 8.85 0.68
C GLY A 7 9.90 7.62 1.54
N VAL A 8 10.28 7.62 2.82
CA VAL A 8 9.94 6.54 3.75
C VAL A 8 8.64 6.87 4.48
N PHE A 9 7.64 6.01 4.33
CA PHE A 9 6.31 6.15 4.93
C PHE A 9 5.99 4.98 5.85
N ASP A 10 5.26 5.26 6.94
CA ASP A 10 4.65 4.24 7.78
C ASP A 10 3.25 3.92 7.23
N ILE A 11 3.01 2.65 6.90
CA ILE A 11 1.79 2.19 6.22
C ILE A 11 1.16 1.08 7.07
N SER A 12 -0.13 1.23 7.37
CA SER A 12 -0.90 0.25 8.15
C SER A 12 -2.36 0.19 7.69
N ASN A 13 -3.08 -0.88 8.05
CA ASN A 13 -4.52 -0.97 7.84
C ASN A 13 -5.27 0.06 8.70
N ALA A 14 -6.31 0.66 8.14
CA ALA A 14 -7.13 1.65 8.84
C ALA A 14 -8.13 0.99 9.82
N ASP A 15 -8.74 -0.13 9.42
CA ASP A 15 -9.75 -0.81 10.22
C ASP A 15 -9.17 -1.60 11.40
N ARG A 16 -9.97 -1.66 12.48
CA ARG A 16 -9.60 -2.30 13.75
C ARG A 16 -10.70 -3.18 14.35
N LEU A 17 -11.91 -3.15 13.80
CA LEU A 17 -13.07 -3.91 14.26
C LEU A 17 -13.80 -4.51 13.05
N GLY A 18 -14.42 -5.68 13.24
CA GLY A 18 -15.16 -6.35 12.17
C GLY A 18 -14.32 -7.28 11.27
N PHE A 19 -13.02 -7.39 11.55
CA PHE A 19 -12.08 -8.27 10.86
C PHE A 19 -11.22 -9.01 11.87
N SER A 20 -10.78 -10.22 11.52
CA SER A 20 -9.74 -10.94 12.26
C SER A 20 -8.38 -10.29 12.06
N GLU A 21 -7.46 -10.54 13.00
CA GLU A 21 -6.07 -10.08 12.90
C GLU A 21 -5.39 -10.57 11.61
N VAL A 22 -5.71 -11.80 11.17
CA VAL A 22 -5.18 -12.38 9.94
C VAL A 22 -5.68 -11.62 8.71
N GLU A 23 -6.97 -11.29 8.65
CA GLU A 23 -7.54 -10.52 7.54
C GLU A 23 -6.94 -9.10 7.50
N LEU A 24 -6.81 -8.45 8.66
CA LEU A 24 -6.19 -7.13 8.76
C LEU A 24 -4.75 -7.14 8.25
N VAL A 25 -3.94 -8.12 8.64
CA VAL A 25 -2.54 -8.24 8.17
C VAL A 25 -2.48 -8.61 6.69
N GLN A 26 -3.38 -9.47 6.21
CA GLN A 26 -3.44 -9.85 4.80
C GLN A 26 -3.72 -8.62 3.91
N MET A 27 -4.64 -7.74 4.32
CA MET A 27 -4.90 -6.48 3.62
C MET A 27 -3.65 -5.59 3.54
N VAL A 28 -2.86 -5.51 4.62
CA VAL A 28 -1.59 -4.75 4.59
C VAL A 28 -0.58 -5.40 3.65
N VAL A 29 -0.45 -6.73 3.69
CA VAL A 29 0.47 -7.47 2.80
C VAL A 29 0.12 -7.22 1.33
N ASP A 30 -1.15 -7.34 0.97
CA ASP A 30 -1.61 -7.17 -0.41
C ASP A 30 -1.47 -5.70 -0.86
N GLY A 31 -1.87 -4.76 -0.01
CA GLY A 31 -1.74 -3.33 -0.30
C GLY A 31 -0.29 -2.87 -0.46
N VAL A 32 0.61 -3.27 0.44
CA VAL A 32 2.05 -2.91 0.34
C VAL A 32 2.69 -3.53 -0.89
N LYS A 33 2.33 -4.78 -1.23
CA LYS A 33 2.84 -5.43 -2.44
C LYS A 33 2.44 -4.65 -3.70
N LEU A 34 1.17 -4.23 -3.80
CA LEU A 34 0.69 -3.41 -4.91
C LEU A 34 1.43 -2.07 -5.00
N LEU A 35 1.61 -1.38 -3.87
CA LEU A 35 2.34 -0.11 -3.83
C LEU A 35 3.79 -0.25 -4.30
N VAL A 36 4.47 -1.34 -3.92
CA VAL A 36 5.84 -1.63 -4.38
C VAL A 36 5.88 -1.87 -5.89
N ASP A 37 4.90 -2.55 -6.46
CA ASP A 37 4.85 -2.80 -7.90
C ASP A 37 4.51 -1.52 -8.67
N MET A 38 3.63 -0.66 -8.14
CA MET A 38 3.35 0.67 -8.68
C MET A 38 4.60 1.55 -8.68
N GLU A 39 5.37 1.58 -7.57
CA GLU A 39 6.60 2.37 -7.48
C GLU A 39 7.63 1.93 -8.53
N LYS A 40 7.83 0.61 -8.72
CA LYS A 40 8.72 0.10 -9.77
C LYS A 40 8.28 0.50 -11.18
N CYS A 41 6.98 0.51 -11.46
CA CYS A 41 6.46 1.00 -12.74
C CYS A 41 6.77 2.48 -12.93
N LEU A 42 6.59 3.31 -11.90
CA LEU A 42 6.93 4.73 -11.94
C LEU A 42 8.43 4.97 -12.10
N GLU A 43 9.28 4.19 -11.42
CA GLU A 43 10.74 4.21 -11.61
C GLU A 43 11.13 3.90 -13.07
N ALA A 44 10.38 3.01 -13.73
CA ALA A 44 10.55 2.68 -15.15
C ALA A 44 9.87 3.67 -16.12
N GLY A 45 9.20 4.72 -15.61
CA GLY A 45 8.46 5.70 -16.43
C GLY A 45 7.17 5.18 -17.05
N GLN A 46 6.59 4.12 -16.50
CA GLN A 46 5.33 3.51 -16.94
C GLN A 46 4.14 4.09 -16.15
N SER A 47 2.95 4.14 -16.76
CA SER A 47 1.72 4.51 -16.04
C SER A 47 1.28 3.38 -15.09
N ILE A 48 0.59 3.76 -14.02
CA ILE A 48 0.00 2.86 -13.02
C ILE A 48 -1.53 2.83 -13.08
N ASP A 49 -2.15 3.49 -14.07
CA ASP A 49 -3.62 3.61 -14.16
C ASP A 49 -4.32 2.24 -14.16
N ASP A 50 -3.71 1.24 -14.80
CA ASP A 50 -4.22 -0.13 -14.87
C ASP A 50 -4.03 -0.93 -13.57
N LEU A 51 -3.20 -0.43 -12.64
CA LEU A 51 -2.94 -1.04 -11.33
C LEU A 51 -3.81 -0.44 -10.22
N MET A 52 -4.63 0.56 -10.53
CA MET A 52 -5.50 1.21 -9.55
C MET A 52 -6.52 0.20 -9.01
N PRO A 53 -6.53 -0.06 -7.69
CA PRO A 53 -7.47 -1.01 -7.11
C PRO A 53 -8.89 -0.44 -7.09
N GLU A 54 -9.88 -1.32 -7.23
CA GLU A 54 -11.28 -0.98 -6.96
C GLU A 54 -11.51 -0.73 -5.46
N GLN A 55 -12.50 0.11 -5.13
CA GLN A 55 -12.89 0.38 -3.74
C GLN A 55 -13.77 -0.71 -3.15
#